data_AF-A0A3D4N8P5-F1
#
_entry.id   AF-A0A3D4N8P5-F1
#
_cell.length_a   1.000
_cell.length_b   1.000
_cell.length_c   1.000
_cell.angle_alpha   90.00
_cell.angle_beta   90.00
_cell.angle_gamma   90.00
#
_symmetry.space_group_name_H-M   'P 1'
#
loop_
_entity.id
_entity.type
_entity.pdbx_description
1 polymer ?
#
loop_
_entity_poly.entity_id
_entity_poly.type
_entity_poly.pdbx_seq_one_letter_code
_entity_poly.pdbx_strand_id
1 'polypeptide(L)'
;MTKWLSKWLRKFHRWIAVPTAIAIPAVLILKLVGSKELLELWQKLEKIPSILMLIMALSGAYLFLIPYIAKGQRKKRISAKEG
;
A
#
# COMPACT_ATOMS: atom_id res chain seq x y z
N MET A 1 -6.45 13.61 13.31
CA MET A 1 -7.17 12.57 12.55
C MET A 1 -7.16 11.27 13.33
N THR A 2 -8.26 10.55 13.34
CA THR A 2 -8.56 9.44 14.25
C THR A 2 -7.42 8.41 14.25
N LYS A 3 -6.77 8.19 15.42
CA LYS A 3 -5.71 7.18 15.59
C LYS A 3 -6.14 5.81 15.05
N TRP A 4 -7.45 5.56 15.08
CA TRP A 4 -8.13 4.41 14.50
C TRP A 4 -7.90 4.26 12.98
N LEU A 5 -8.11 5.32 12.17
CA LEU A 5 -7.88 5.27 10.72
C LEU A 5 -6.44 4.85 10.40
N SER A 6 -5.46 5.43 11.09
CA SER A 6 -4.04 5.14 10.85
C SER A 6 -3.64 3.70 11.20
N LYS A 7 -4.26 3.11 12.23
CA LYS A 7 -4.07 1.70 12.58
C LYS A 7 -4.77 0.78 11.57
N TRP A 8 -5.99 1.14 11.17
CA TRP A 8 -6.77 0.39 10.18
C TRP A 8 -6.06 0.38 8.82
N LEU A 9 -5.60 1.53 8.34
CA LEU A 9 -4.84 1.69 7.09
C LEU A 9 -3.57 0.83 7.06
N ARG A 10 -2.82 0.75 8.18
CA ARG A 10 -1.63 -0.13 8.28
C ARG A 10 -2.00 -1.60 8.16
N LYS A 11 -3.09 -2.00 8.81
CA LYS A 11 -3.56 -3.40 8.78
C LYS A 11 -4.07 -3.77 7.39
N PHE A 12 -4.86 -2.88 6.77
CA PHE A 12 -5.37 -3.01 5.40
C PHE A 12 -4.23 -3.05 4.37
N HIS A 13 -3.27 -2.12 4.45
CA HIS A 13 -2.09 -2.09 3.59
C HIS A 13 -1.29 -3.39 3.67
N ARG A 14 -1.04 -3.91 4.89
CA ARG A 14 -0.34 -5.19 5.07
C ARG A 14 -1.17 -6.39 4.59
N TRP A 15 -2.49 -6.34 4.73
CA TRP A 15 -3.39 -7.40 4.26
C TRP A 15 -3.46 -7.51 2.74
N ILE A 16 -3.35 -6.39 2.01
CA ILE A 16 -3.33 -6.38 0.54
C ILE A 16 -1.92 -6.66 0.02
N ALA A 17 -0.89 -6.14 0.68
CA ALA A 17 0.50 -6.32 0.28
C ALA A 17 0.92 -7.78 0.17
N VAL A 18 0.49 -8.62 1.13
CA VAL A 18 0.91 -10.03 1.20
C VAL A 18 0.36 -10.84 0.01
N PRO A 19 -0.96 -10.85 -0.28
CA PRO A 19 -1.49 -11.49 -1.48
C PRO A 19 -0.89 -10.94 -2.78
N THR A 20 -0.73 -9.61 -2.89
CA THR A 20 -0.15 -9.00 -4.09
C THR A 20 1.30 -9.42 -4.30
N ALA A 21 2.11 -9.46 -3.23
CA ALA A 21 3.51 -9.89 -3.30
C ALA A 21 3.67 -11.37 -3.67
N ILE A 22 2.69 -12.22 -3.37
CA ILE A 22 2.68 -13.63 -3.78
C ILE A 22 2.16 -13.79 -5.21
N ALA A 23 1.15 -13.01 -5.59
CA ALA A 23 0.55 -13.07 -6.91
C ALA A 23 1.54 -12.71 -8.03
N ILE A 24 2.39 -11.70 -7.81
CA ILE A 24 3.39 -11.27 -8.82
C ILE A 24 4.33 -12.42 -9.24
N PRO A 25 5.07 -13.09 -8.34
CA PRO A 25 5.95 -14.19 -8.72
C PRO A 25 5.17 -15.40 -9.25
N ALA A 26 3.97 -15.68 -8.74
CA ALA A 26 3.12 -16.74 -9.30
C ALA A 26 2.80 -16.50 -10.78
N VAL A 27 2.43 -15.26 -11.14
CA VAL A 27 2.18 -14.86 -12.53
C VAL A 27 3.43 -14.98 -13.39
N LEU A 28 4.60 -14.56 -12.87
CA LEU A 28 5.85 -14.67 -13.60
C LEU A 28 6.19 -16.13 -13.93
N ILE A 29 5.99 -17.05 -12.98
CA ILE A 29 6.19 -18.49 -13.19
C ILE A 29 5.19 -19.03 -14.23
N LEU A 30 3.90 -18.68 -14.11
CA LEU A 30 2.86 -19.07 -15.07
C LEU A 30 3.16 -18.57 -16.49
N LYS A 31 3.65 -17.34 -16.61
CA LYS A 31 4.05 -16.74 -17.89
C LYS A 31 5.27 -17.43 -18.50
N LEU A 32 6.21 -17.90 -17.68
CA LEU A 32 7.36 -18.71 -18.11
C LEU A 32 6.95 -20.11 -18.58
N VAL A 33 5.89 -20.69 -18.03
CA VAL A 33 5.39 -22.03 -18.39
C VAL A 33 4.52 -22.03 -19.68
N GLY A 34 4.06 -20.87 -20.15
CA GLY A 34 3.59 -20.69 -21.53
C GLY A 34 2.14 -21.11 -21.84
N SER A 35 1.27 -21.22 -20.85
CA SER A 35 -0.15 -21.57 -21.07
C SER A 35 -0.95 -20.36 -21.60
N LYS A 36 -1.17 -20.31 -22.92
CA LYS A 36 -1.86 -19.20 -23.61
C LYS A 36 -3.28 -18.90 -23.12
N GLU A 37 -4.06 -19.92 -22.77
CA GLU A 37 -5.44 -19.73 -22.27
C GLU A 37 -5.46 -19.11 -20.87
N LEU A 38 -4.52 -19.50 -20.01
CA LEU A 38 -4.37 -18.90 -18.68
C LEU A 38 -3.89 -17.45 -18.80
N LEU A 39 -3.05 -17.13 -19.80
CA LEU A 39 -2.53 -15.79 -20.04
C LEU A 39 -3.61 -14.75 -20.36
N GLU A 40 -4.67 -15.10 -21.11
CA GLU A 40 -5.76 -14.16 -21.40
C GLU A 40 -6.63 -13.86 -20.17
N LEU A 41 -6.94 -14.89 -19.38
CA LEU A 41 -7.59 -14.74 -18.07
C LEU A 41 -6.72 -13.92 -17.11
N TRP A 42 -5.40 -14.18 -17.11
CA TRP A 42 -4.43 -13.45 -16.32
C TRP A 42 -4.26 -12.01 -16.78
N GLN A 43 -4.30 -11.68 -18.06
CA GLN A 43 -4.20 -10.29 -18.53
C GLN A 43 -5.35 -9.41 -18.02
N LYS A 44 -6.57 -9.95 -17.96
CA LYS A 44 -7.70 -9.24 -17.34
C LYS A 44 -7.49 -9.05 -15.85
N LEU A 45 -6.96 -10.08 -15.18
CA LEU A 45 -6.62 -10.03 -13.76
C LEU A 45 -5.40 -9.14 -13.47
N GLU A 46 -4.43 -8.98 -14.37
CA GLU A 46 -3.15 -8.25 -14.19
C GLU A 46 -3.36 -6.76 -13.89
N LYS A 47 -4.46 -6.19 -14.40
CA LYS A 47 -4.86 -4.81 -14.09
C LYS A 47 -5.27 -4.64 -12.63
N ILE A 48 -5.80 -5.68 -11.99
CA ILE A 48 -6.29 -5.64 -10.61
C ILE A 48 -5.13 -5.46 -9.60
N PRO A 49 -4.08 -6.31 -9.59
CA PRO A 49 -2.87 -6.09 -8.81
C PRO A 49 -2.21 -4.75 -9.07
N SER A 50 -2.21 -4.26 -10.32
CA SER A 50 -1.58 -2.98 -10.67
C SER A 50 -2.30 -1.79 -10.02
N ILE A 51 -3.63 -1.76 -10.08
CA ILE A 51 -4.46 -0.75 -9.38
C ILE A 51 -4.30 -0.89 -7.86
N LEU A 52 -4.30 -2.11 -7.33
CA LEU A 52 -4.07 -2.38 -5.91
C LEU A 52 -2.68 -1.90 -5.47
N MET A 53 -1.65 -2.10 -6.29
CA MET A 53 -0.28 -1.61 -6.05
C MET A 53 -0.24 -0.09 -5.99
N LEU A 54 -0.95 0.59 -6.90
CA LEU A 54 -1.05 2.05 -6.92
C LEU A 54 -1.71 2.57 -5.63
N ILE A 55 -2.82 1.97 -5.22
CA ILE A 55 -3.50 2.29 -3.95
C ILE A 55 -2.58 2.00 -2.75
N MET A 56 -1.80 0.91 -2.80
CA MET A 56 -0.79 0.60 -1.80
C MET A 56 0.30 1.68 -1.73
N ALA A 57 0.83 2.12 -2.87
CA ALA A 57 1.85 3.15 -2.92
C ALA A 57 1.33 4.48 -2.34
N LEU A 58 0.11 4.88 -2.72
CA LEU A 58 -0.53 6.09 -2.21
C LEU A 58 -0.81 6.01 -0.71
N SER A 59 -1.37 4.89 -0.24
CA SER A 59 -1.66 4.67 1.19
C SER A 59 -0.39 4.58 2.04
N GLY A 60 0.67 3.96 1.52
CA GLY A 60 1.98 3.88 2.16
C GLY A 60 2.64 5.27 2.26
N ALA A 61 2.61 6.05 1.17
CA ALA A 61 3.12 7.42 1.14
C ALA A 61 2.38 8.32 2.14
N TYR A 62 1.04 8.21 2.20
CA TYR A 62 0.24 8.94 3.17
C TYR A 62 0.61 8.58 4.62
N LEU A 63 0.71 7.28 4.93
CA LEU A 63 1.13 6.79 6.25
C LEU A 63 2.54 7.24 6.64
N PHE A 64 3.44 7.35 5.66
CA PHE A 64 4.80 7.85 5.85
C PHE A 64 4.83 9.36 6.17
N LEU A 65 3.91 10.14 5.59
CA LEU A 65 3.83 11.58 5.80
C LEU A 65 3.23 11.98 7.17
N ILE A 66 2.31 11.17 7.72
CA ILE A 66 1.68 11.40 9.03
C ILE A 66 2.68 11.72 10.15
N PRO A 67 3.70 10.88 10.44
CA PRO A 67 4.65 11.17 11.52
C PRO A 67 5.46 12.44 11.25
N TYR A 68 5.74 12.77 9.99
CA TYR A 68 6.50 13.96 9.61
C TYR A 68 5.72 15.23 9.96
N ILE A 69 4.43 15.28 9.60
CA ILE A 69 3.53 16.39 9.91
C ILE A 69 3.25 16.46 11.42
N ALA A 70 3.00 15.31 12.06
CA ALA A 70 2.74 15.24 13.49
C ALA A 70 3.94 15.71 14.33
N LYS A 71 5.17 15.42 13.90
CA LYS A 71 6.40 15.91 14.55
C LYS A 71 6.52 17.43 14.45
N GLY A 72 6.18 18.01 13.30
CA GLY A 72 6.15 19.47 13.10
C GLY A 72 5.10 20.17 13.98
N GLN A 73 3.90 19.60 14.09
CA GLN A 73 2.84 20.16 14.95
C GLN A 73 3.20 20.09 16.45
N ARG A 74 3.87 19.01 16.89
CA ARG A 74 4.28 18.86 18.29
C ARG A 74 5.35 19.88 18.68
N LYS A 75 6.32 20.18 17.80
CA LYS A 75 7.29 21.26 18.00
C LYS A 75 6.63 22.63 18.14
N LYS A 76 5.65 22.97 17.28
CA LYS A 76 4.92 24.24 17.39
C LYS A 76 4.16 24.38 18.71
N ARG A 77 3.56 23.30 19.22
CA ARG A 77 2.86 23.30 20.52
C ARG A 77 3.78 23.45 21.73
N ILE A 78 4.99 22.87 21.67
CA ILE A 78 5.98 23.02 22.75
C ILE A 78 6.51 24.46 22.75
N SER A 79 6.87 24.98 21.58
CA SER A 79 7.37 26.36 21.44
C SER A 79 6.34 27.43 21.81
N ALA A 80 5.03 27.15 21.65
CA ALA A 80 3.94 28.04 22.07
C ALA A 80 3.56 27.91 23.55
N LYS A 81 4.13 26.93 24.27
CA LYS A 81 3.91 26.73 25.71
C LYS A 81 5.09 27.23 26.54
N GLU A 82 6.25 27.40 25.91
CA GLU A 82 7.49 27.95 26.50
C GLU A 82 7.67 29.45 26.24
N GLY A 83 6.74 30.10 25.52
CA GLY A 83 6.72 31.53 25.23
C GLY A 83 5.60 32.27 25.95
#